data_AF-A0A257IRY0-F1
#
_entry.id   AF-A0A257IRY0-F1
#
_cell.length_a   1.000
_cell.length_b   1.000
_cell.length_c   1.000
_cell.angle_alpha   90.00
_cell.angle_beta   90.00
_cell.angle_gamma   90.00
#
_symmetry.space_group_name_H-M   'P 1'
#
loop_
_entity.id
_entity.type
_entity.pdbx_description
1 polymer ?
#
loop_
_entity_poly.entity_id
_entity_poly.type
_entity_poly.pdbx_seq_one_letter_code
_entity_poly.pdbx_strand_id
1 'polypeptide(L)'
;MEPFKTAISQLFQREWPFVAWALLCVAAGVLVFRGYCRYLCPLGAALALLGRLRRWRWIPRHDACGTPCQTCRHRCAYQAITPAGEVQYDECFQCLDCVALHQDPRQCLPLLQQARRVIPIEAAP
;
A
#
# COMPACT_ATOMS: atom_id res chain seq x y z
N MET A 1 -37.94 26.79 -21.14
CA MET A 1 -36.74 26.99 -21.99
C MET A 1 -35.87 25.75 -21.84
N GLU A 2 -35.77 24.93 -22.88
CA GLU A 2 -34.99 23.70 -22.85
C GLU A 2 -33.55 23.98 -23.30
N PRO A 3 -32.54 23.72 -22.44
CA PRO A 3 -31.16 24.18 -22.65
C PRO A 3 -30.47 23.50 -23.84
N PHE A 4 -30.98 22.35 -24.29
CA PHE A 4 -30.41 21.62 -25.42
C PHE A 4 -30.69 22.27 -26.77
N LYS A 5 -31.81 22.98 -26.92
CA LYS A 5 -32.21 23.61 -28.19
C LYS A 5 -31.48 24.92 -28.44
N THR A 6 -31.05 25.60 -27.38
CA THR A 6 -30.28 26.85 -27.45
C THR A 6 -28.80 26.62 -27.74
N ALA A 7 -28.26 25.44 -27.43
CA ALA A 7 -26.85 25.11 -27.66
C ALA A 7 -26.50 24.90 -29.15
N ILE A 8 -27.46 24.42 -29.97
CA ILE A 8 -27.20 24.05 -31.37
C ILE A 8 -27.30 25.27 -32.32
N SER A 9 -28.07 26.32 -31.97
CA SER A 9 -28.28 27.48 -32.86
C SER A 9 -27.25 28.60 -32.75
N GLN A 10 -26.45 28.67 -31.67
CA GLN A 10 -25.42 29.71 -31.47
C GLN A 10 -23.98 29.24 -31.73
N LEU A 11 -23.79 28.21 -32.56
CA LEU A 11 -22.49 27.59 -32.82
C LEU A 11 -21.48 28.47 -33.59
N PHE A 12 -21.68 29.79 -33.73
CA PHE A 12 -20.86 30.56 -34.68
C PHE A 12 -20.37 31.95 -34.28
N GLN A 13 -20.29 32.31 -32.98
CA GLN A 13 -19.55 33.53 -32.62
C GLN A 13 -18.68 33.52 -31.35
N ARG A 14 -18.64 32.46 -30.53
CA ARG A 14 -17.85 32.51 -29.28
C ARG A 14 -17.66 31.13 -28.64
N GLU A 15 -16.97 30.22 -29.32
CA GLU A 15 -16.57 28.93 -28.73
C GLU A 15 -15.68 29.10 -27.49
N TRP A 16 -14.83 30.13 -27.46
CA TRP A 16 -13.89 30.39 -26.36
C TRP A 16 -14.53 30.65 -24.98
N PRO A 17 -15.52 31.57 -24.81
CA PRO A 17 -16.13 31.80 -23.50
C PRO A 17 -16.98 30.61 -23.05
N PHE A 18 -17.59 29.84 -23.95
CA PHE A 18 -18.35 28.66 -23.56
C PHE A 18 -17.41 27.54 -23.06
N VAL A 19 -16.28 27.34 -23.75
CA VAL A 19 -15.23 26.39 -23.31
C VAL A 19 -14.59 26.85 -22.00
N ALA A 20 -14.28 28.15 -21.86
CA ALA A 20 -13.73 28.70 -20.62
C ALA A 20 -14.72 28.58 -19.45
N TRP A 21 -16.00 28.83 -19.69
CA TRP A 21 -17.06 28.65 -18.70
C TRP A 21 -17.23 27.18 -18.31
N ALA A 22 -17.25 26.26 -19.27
CA ALA A 22 -17.29 24.83 -19.01
C ALA A 22 -16.07 24.34 -18.21
N LEU A 23 -14.86 24.78 -18.57
CA LEU A 23 -13.63 24.48 -17.82
C LEU A 23 -13.68 25.06 -16.40
N LEU A 24 -14.21 26.27 -16.21
CA LEU A 24 -14.35 26.89 -14.90
C LEU A 24 -15.37 26.15 -14.03
N CYS A 25 -16.51 25.73 -14.58
CA CYS A 25 -17.49 24.89 -13.88
C CYS A 25 -16.92 23.52 -13.51
N VAL A 26 -16.14 22.88 -14.40
CA VAL A 26 -15.47 21.61 -14.12
C VAL A 26 -14.37 21.78 -13.07
N ALA A 27 -13.54 22.82 -13.17
CA ALA A 27 -12.51 23.12 -12.18
C ALA A 27 -13.11 23.41 -10.80
N ALA A 28 -14.18 24.22 -10.74
CA ALA A 28 -14.92 24.47 -9.51
C ALA A 28 -15.55 23.18 -8.95
N GLY A 29 -16.13 22.33 -9.81
CA GLY A 29 -16.64 21.01 -9.42
C GLY A 29 -15.55 20.10 -8.86
N VAL A 30 -14.39 20.00 -9.51
CA VAL A 30 -13.26 19.19 -9.06
C VAL A 30 -12.69 19.71 -7.73
N LEU A 31 -12.55 21.03 -7.57
CA LEU A 31 -12.02 21.64 -6.34
C LEU A 31 -13.00 21.54 -5.17
N VAL A 32 -14.30 21.74 -5.40
CA VAL A 32 -15.32 21.68 -4.35
C VAL A 32 -15.64 20.21 -4.00
N PHE A 33 -15.86 19.30 -4.96
CA PHE A 33 -16.15 17.88 -4.66
C PHE A 33 -14.91 17.10 -4.17
N ARG A 34 -13.72 17.24 -4.78
CA ARG A 34 -12.52 16.56 -4.27
C ARG A 34 -12.01 17.22 -3.00
N GLY A 35 -12.10 18.54 -2.88
CA GLY A 35 -11.72 19.26 -1.65
C GLY A 35 -12.58 18.84 -0.47
N TYR A 36 -13.90 18.78 -0.66
CA TYR A 36 -14.82 18.38 0.40
C TYR A 36 -14.67 16.89 0.77
N CYS A 37 -14.58 15.98 -0.21
CA CYS A 37 -14.42 14.55 0.08
C CYS A 37 -13.04 14.19 0.66
N ARG A 38 -11.96 14.92 0.32
CA ARG A 38 -10.59 14.60 0.76
C ARG A 38 -10.16 15.31 2.04
N TYR A 39 -10.71 16.49 2.33
CA TYR A 39 -10.28 17.32 3.46
C TYR A 39 -11.39 17.67 4.45
N LEU A 40 -12.65 17.75 4.02
CA LEU A 40 -13.77 18.15 4.91
C LEU A 40 -14.63 16.97 5.39
N CYS A 41 -14.67 15.86 4.63
CA CYS A 41 -15.40 14.67 5.03
C CYS A 41 -14.66 13.96 6.17
N PRO A 42 -15.26 13.79 7.36
CA PRO A 42 -14.62 13.09 8.47
C PRO A 42 -14.21 11.67 8.08
N LEU A 43 -14.95 11.02 7.17
CA LEU A 43 -14.61 9.72 6.62
C LEU A 43 -13.37 9.75 5.72
N GLY A 44 -13.26 10.75 4.83
CA GLY A 44 -12.11 10.90 3.92
C GLY A 44 -10.83 11.31 4.64
N ALA A 45 -10.95 12.22 5.61
CA ALA A 45 -9.86 12.56 6.52
C ALA A 45 -9.45 11.36 7.38
N ALA A 46 -10.41 10.61 7.92
CA ALA A 46 -10.13 9.37 8.67
C ALA A 46 -9.47 8.30 7.80
N LEU A 47 -9.92 8.09 6.56
CA LEU A 47 -9.31 7.15 5.61
C LEU A 47 -7.88 7.56 5.20
N ALA A 48 -7.62 8.86 5.03
CA ALA A 48 -6.28 9.38 4.78
C ALA A 48 -5.36 9.19 6.00
N LEU A 49 -5.88 9.44 7.21
CA LEU A 49 -5.17 9.17 8.47
C LEU A 49 -4.91 7.67 8.67
N LEU A 50 -5.91 6.81 8.42
CA LEU A 50 -5.79 5.35 8.49
C LEU A 50 -4.79 4.81 7.45
N GLY A 51 -4.74 5.41 6.27
CA GLY A 51 -3.70 5.12 5.27
C GLY A 51 -2.30 5.39 5.80
N ARG A 52 -2.15 6.39 6.67
CA ARG A 52 -0.89 6.71 7.34
C ARG A 52 -0.54 5.75 8.48
N LEU A 53 -1.55 5.17 9.13
CA LEU A 53 -1.39 4.14 10.17
C LEU A 53 -0.68 2.88 9.64
N ARG A 54 -0.84 2.57 8.35
CA ARG A 54 -0.17 1.42 7.71
C ARG A 54 1.36 1.49 7.70
N ARG A 55 1.96 2.66 7.96
CA ARG A 55 3.42 2.84 8.08
C ARG A 55 3.99 2.41 9.43
N TRP A 56 3.15 2.01 10.37
CA TRP A 56 3.61 1.64 11.70
C TRP A 56 4.32 0.29 11.63
N ARG A 57 5.57 0.22 12.15
CA ARG A 57 6.43 -0.97 12.09
C ARG A 57 5.98 -2.05 13.07
N TRP A 58 4.87 -2.74 12.79
CA TRP A 58 4.27 -3.73 13.71
C TRP A 58 4.62 -5.19 13.41
N ILE A 59 5.10 -5.50 12.21
CA ILE A 59 5.43 -6.88 11.81
C ILE A 59 6.68 -7.34 12.59
N PRO A 60 6.57 -8.37 13.45
CA PRO A 60 7.69 -8.86 14.25
C PRO A 60 8.74 -9.52 13.37
N ARG A 61 10.02 -9.33 13.72
CA ARG A 61 11.18 -9.93 13.07
C ARG A 61 12.18 -10.39 14.11
N HIS A 62 12.85 -11.51 13.84
CA HIS A 62 14.01 -11.96 14.60
C HIS A 62 15.26 -11.18 14.18
N ASP A 63 16.24 -11.05 15.07
CA ASP A 63 17.52 -10.39 14.76
C ASP A 63 18.31 -11.07 13.64
N ALA A 64 18.08 -12.38 13.43
CA ALA A 64 18.70 -13.15 12.35
C ALA A 64 18.03 -12.94 10.97
N CYS A 65 16.89 -12.22 10.89
CA CYS A 65 16.24 -11.88 9.63
C CYS A 65 17.10 -10.86 8.85
N GLY A 66 17.35 -11.13 7.56
CA GLY A 66 18.34 -10.40 6.76
C GLY A 66 19.57 -11.27 6.60
N THR A 67 20.55 -11.15 7.49
CA THR A 67 21.78 -11.94 7.44
C THR A 67 21.88 -12.85 8.68
N PRO A 68 21.83 -14.19 8.54
CA PRO A 68 21.83 -15.00 7.31
C PRO A 68 20.45 -15.35 6.73
N CYS A 69 19.33 -15.05 7.41
CA CYS A 69 18.01 -15.52 6.98
C CYS A 69 17.36 -14.62 5.91
N GLN A 70 17.31 -15.10 4.66
CA GLN A 70 16.67 -14.41 3.53
C GLN A 70 15.31 -15.02 3.11
N THR A 71 14.76 -16.00 3.87
CA THR A 71 13.55 -16.76 3.47
C THR A 71 12.33 -15.86 3.24
N CYS A 72 12.03 -14.95 4.18
CA CYS A 72 10.87 -14.06 4.05
C CYS A 72 11.00 -13.12 2.85
N ARG A 73 12.22 -12.69 2.50
CA ARG A 73 12.48 -11.82 1.36
C ARG A 73 12.17 -12.53 0.05
N HIS A 74 12.67 -13.75 -0.14
CA HIS A 74 12.45 -14.52 -1.35
C HIS A 74 11.00 -14.99 -1.53
N ARG A 75 10.26 -15.21 -0.44
CA ARG A 75 8.85 -15.62 -0.49
C ARG A 75 7.88 -14.45 -0.68
N CYS A 76 8.31 -13.21 -0.46
CA CYS A 76 7.45 -12.05 -0.62
C CYS A 76 7.19 -11.75 -2.10
N ALA A 77 5.97 -12.03 -2.58
CA ALA A 77 5.57 -11.76 -3.97
C ALA A 77 5.74 -10.28 -4.38
N TYR A 78 5.62 -9.37 -3.40
CA TYR A 78 5.70 -7.92 -3.62
C TYR A 78 7.09 -7.34 -3.39
N GLN A 79 8.08 -8.16 -3.01
CA GLN A 79 9.47 -7.73 -2.76
C GLN A 79 9.64 -6.57 -1.76
N ALA A 80 8.65 -6.35 -0.88
CA ALA A 80 8.63 -5.26 0.08
C ALA A 80 9.61 -5.44 1.27
N ILE A 81 10.54 -6.40 1.20
CA ILE A 81 11.48 -6.71 2.29
C ILE A 81 12.90 -6.43 1.81
N THR A 82 13.61 -5.58 2.54
CA THR A 82 14.99 -5.20 2.21
C THR A 82 15.96 -6.38 2.44
N PRO A 83 17.16 -6.37 1.83
CA PRO A 83 18.21 -7.34 2.13
C PRO A 83 18.60 -7.41 3.61
N ALA A 84 18.45 -6.30 4.34
CA ALA A 84 18.70 -6.20 5.78
C ALA A 84 17.59 -6.84 6.64
N GLY A 85 16.49 -7.29 6.04
CA GLY A 85 15.38 -7.92 6.77
C GLY A 85 14.28 -6.95 7.21
N GLU A 86 14.40 -5.66 6.90
CA GLU A 86 13.38 -4.65 7.21
C GLU A 86 12.20 -4.68 6.22
N VAL A 87 10.99 -4.36 6.69
CA VAL A 87 9.79 -4.30 5.86
C VAL A 87 9.53 -2.86 5.41
N GLN A 88 9.45 -2.64 4.10
CA GLN A 88 9.05 -1.38 3.49
C GLN A 88 7.51 -1.33 3.41
N TYR A 89 6.89 -0.66 4.37
CA TYR A 89 5.42 -0.60 4.48
C TYR A 89 4.74 0.18 3.35
N ASP A 90 5.47 1.02 2.63
CA ASP A 90 4.95 1.77 1.48
C ASP A 90 4.71 0.86 0.26
N GLU A 91 5.47 -0.24 0.14
CA GLU A 91 5.33 -1.25 -0.92
C GLU A 91 4.62 -2.53 -0.44
N CYS A 92 4.42 -2.67 0.88
CA CYS A 92 3.86 -3.87 1.49
C CYS A 92 2.33 -3.94 1.35
N PHE A 93 1.83 -4.98 0.68
CA PHE A 93 0.39 -5.25 0.56
C PHE A 93 -0.25 -5.80 1.86
N GLN A 94 0.54 -6.04 2.92
CA GLN A 94 0.05 -6.59 4.20
C GLN A 94 -0.69 -7.94 4.04
N CYS A 95 -0.21 -8.84 3.18
CA CYS A 95 -0.75 -10.21 3.06
C CYS A 95 -0.48 -11.10 4.28
N LEU A 96 0.42 -10.68 5.19
CA LEU A 96 0.79 -11.37 6.42
C LEU A 96 1.45 -12.75 6.27
N ASP A 97 1.81 -13.17 5.04
CA ASP A 97 2.55 -14.43 4.82
C ASP A 97 3.86 -14.49 5.61
N CYS A 98 4.53 -13.35 5.75
CA CYS A 98 5.77 -13.26 6.53
C CYS A 98 5.54 -13.51 8.03
N VAL A 99 4.37 -13.15 8.57
CA VAL A 99 4.00 -13.40 9.98
C VAL A 99 3.69 -14.88 10.18
N ALA A 100 2.92 -15.48 9.26
CA ALA A 100 2.66 -16.91 9.27
C ALA A 100 3.96 -17.72 9.22
N LEU A 101 4.90 -17.34 8.34
CA LEU A 101 6.21 -17.97 8.25
C LEU A 101 7.08 -17.73 9.51
N HIS A 102 6.99 -16.55 10.11
CA HIS A 102 7.72 -16.22 11.35
C HIS A 102 7.31 -17.12 12.51
N GLN A 103 6.04 -17.50 12.59
CA GLN A 103 5.48 -18.32 13.67
C GLN A 103 5.63 -19.83 13.43
N ASP A 104 5.94 -20.26 12.20
CA ASP A 104 6.07 -21.67 11.87
C ASP A 104 7.47 -22.23 12.26
N PRO A 105 7.57 -23.13 13.25
CA PRO A 105 8.84 -23.68 13.71
C PRO A 105 9.51 -24.61 12.68
N ARG A 106 8.78 -25.09 11.66
CA ARG A 106 9.29 -25.98 10.62
C ARG A 106 9.77 -25.25 9.37
N GLN A 107 9.41 -23.96 9.22
CA GLN A 107 9.74 -23.18 8.02
C GLN A 107 10.63 -21.96 8.35
N CYS A 108 10.56 -21.43 9.56
CA CYS A 108 11.39 -20.30 9.99
C CYS A 108 12.83 -20.76 10.26
N LEU A 109 13.81 -20.27 9.48
CA LEU A 109 15.21 -20.69 9.62
C LEU A 109 15.79 -20.48 11.03
N PRO A 110 15.57 -19.34 11.73
CA PRO A 110 16.04 -19.15 13.11
C PRO A 110 15.48 -20.20 14.09
N LEU A 111 14.18 -20.52 13.99
CA LEU A 111 13.54 -21.52 14.86
C LEU A 111 14.04 -22.94 14.54
N LEU A 112 14.18 -23.25 13.25
CA LEU A 112 14.78 -24.51 12.80
C LEU A 112 16.22 -24.66 13.29
N GLN A 113 17.03 -23.60 13.25
CA GLN A 113 18.42 -23.65 13.75
C GLN A 113 18.49 -23.86 15.26
N GLN A 114 17.58 -23.24 16.03
CA GLN A 114 17.46 -23.49 17.47
C GLN A 114 17.09 -24.94 17.75
N ALA A 115 16.11 -25.50 17.01
CA ALA A 115 15.72 -26.90 17.15
C ALA A 115 16.80 -27.88 16.69
N ARG A 116 17.55 -27.56 15.63
CA ARG A 116 18.55 -28.45 15.01
C ARG A 116 19.90 -28.47 15.75
N ARG A 117 20.15 -27.51 16.67
CA ARG A 117 21.35 -27.49 17.52
C ARG A 117 21.50 -28.73 18.42
N VAL A 118 20.48 -29.57 18.53
CA VAL A 118 20.44 -30.75 19.41
C VAL A 118 20.55 -32.08 18.66
N ILE A 119 21.18 -32.14 17.47
CA ILE A 119 21.49 -33.44 16.85
C ILE A 119 22.93 -33.83 17.26
N PRO A 120 23.14 -34.63 18.33
CA PRO A 120 24.44 -35.23 18.57
C PRO A 120 24.76 -36.13 17.38
N ILE A 121 25.89 -35.84 16.72
CA ILE A 121 26.41 -36.70 15.66
C ILE A 121 27.05 -37.89 16.39
N GLU A 122 26.29 -38.96 16.60
CA GLU A 122 26.89 -40.25 16.97
C GLU A 122 27.70 -40.73 15.77
N ALA A 123 29.03 -40.79 15.93
CA ALA A 123 29.91 -41.37 14.94
C ALA A 123 29.58 -42.87 14.84
N ALA A 124 29.22 -43.32 13.64
CA ALA A 124 29.00 -44.74 13.39
C ALA A 124 30.29 -45.54 13.66
N PRO A 125 30.18 -46.73 14.31
CA PRO A 125 31.32 -47.54 14.73
C PRO A 125 32.11 -48.16 13.57
#